data_AF-S0FEB5-F1
#
_entry.id   AF-S0FEB5-F1
#
_cell.length_a   1.000
_cell.length_b   1.000
_cell.length_c   1.000
_cell.angle_alpha   90.00
_cell.angle_beta   90.00
_cell.angle_gamma   90.00
#
_symmetry.space_group_name_H-M   'P 1'
#
loop_
_entity.id
_entity.type
_entity.pdbx_description
1 polymer ?
#
loop_
_entity_poly.entity_id
_entity_poly.type
_entity_poly.pdbx_seq_one_letter_code
_entity_poly.pdbx_strand_id
1 'polypeptide(L)'
;MKKILLILLACLPLFAIAKDNKEKNNSDPKYLAGALTYEDGKITFTREINAPGLSKDEIYQRMLDWANERFQPEDGMQSRVVYTNKEDGDIAASAEEWMVFSSTALSLDRTRVYYQLTAKAGDGQCLLTMSRIRYWYDEARDGGEKYTAEEWINDKMALNKKQTKLAPICGKFRRETIDLKDELFLAATNALGQAALAAPAIPATPVVPATPSGKLQDISFAQLPANLNEMTKDGRITLTANDEVIDIKAENWGGFGQMFNKNVSYLLIDQSRYAASTLMEHNDTYRISFYTARGTEPAVVIECRKSTTQKMSAEELKSLNQSIDPSKEYTLYIGEITRIQAR
;
A
#
# COMPACT_ATOMS: atom_id res chain seq x y z
N MET A 1 -56.91 -14.86 -15.43
CA MET A 1 -56.81 -13.41 -15.77
C MET A 1 -55.92 -12.77 -14.72
N LYS A 2 -54.61 -12.62 -14.98
CA LYS A 2 -53.93 -11.44 -15.57
C LYS A 2 -53.87 -10.22 -14.61
N LYS A 3 -52.62 -9.85 -14.29
CA LYS A 3 -52.06 -8.51 -13.95
C LYS A 3 -51.67 -8.29 -12.47
N ILE A 4 -50.36 -8.34 -12.14
CA ILE A 4 -49.36 -7.22 -12.10
C ILE A 4 -49.53 -6.45 -10.77
N LEU A 5 -48.55 -6.24 -9.88
CA LEU A 5 -47.17 -5.77 -10.07
C LEU A 5 -46.29 -6.15 -8.86
N LEU A 6 -45.06 -6.57 -9.14
CA LEU A 6 -44.02 -6.94 -8.17
C LEU A 6 -42.81 -6.06 -8.52
N ILE A 7 -42.74 -4.82 -8.03
CA ILE A 7 -41.57 -3.94 -8.17
C ILE A 7 -41.52 -2.99 -6.97
N LEU A 8 -40.68 -3.30 -5.97
CA LEU A 8 -39.98 -2.29 -5.17
C LEU A 8 -38.76 -2.94 -4.48
N LEU A 9 -37.78 -3.40 -5.27
CA LEU A 9 -36.47 -3.80 -4.75
C LEU A 9 -35.39 -3.33 -5.73
N ALA A 10 -35.28 -2.02 -5.89
CA ALA A 10 -34.23 -1.38 -6.69
C ALA A 10 -33.91 -0.01 -6.08
N CYS A 11 -33.11 0.00 -5.02
CA CYS A 11 -32.31 1.14 -4.52
C CYS A 11 -31.43 0.61 -3.38
N LEU A 12 -30.48 -0.26 -3.70
CA LEU A 12 -29.32 -0.49 -2.84
C LEU A 12 -28.09 -0.09 -3.65
N PRO A 13 -27.41 1.03 -3.31
CA PRO A 13 -26.06 1.24 -3.79
C PRO A 13 -25.17 0.22 -3.09
N LEU A 14 -24.92 -0.90 -3.77
CA LEU A 14 -23.96 -1.92 -3.39
C LEU A 14 -22.56 -1.45 -3.77
N PHE A 15 -22.00 -0.48 -3.04
CA PHE A 15 -20.54 -0.31 -2.84
C PHE A 15 -20.31 0.60 -1.62
N ALA A 16 -20.85 0.20 -0.47
CA ALA A 16 -20.30 0.62 0.81
C ALA A 16 -19.52 -0.59 1.35
N ILE A 17 -18.20 -0.59 1.18
CA ILE A 17 -17.35 -1.47 1.97
C ILE A 17 -17.64 -1.12 3.43
N ALA A 18 -18.29 -2.01 4.16
CA ALA A 18 -18.55 -1.84 5.57
C ALA A 18 -17.19 -1.81 6.27
N LYS A 19 -16.73 -0.61 6.67
CA LYS A 19 -15.58 -0.47 7.56
C LYS A 19 -16.01 -1.06 8.90
N ASP A 20 -15.57 -2.29 9.18
CA ASP A 20 -15.90 -3.03 10.41
C ASP A 20 -15.79 -2.11 11.62
N ASN A 21 -16.81 -2.12 12.49
CA ASN A 21 -16.80 -1.45 13.79
C ASN A 21 -15.84 -2.18 14.76
N LYS A 22 -14.59 -2.41 14.37
CA LYS A 22 -13.54 -2.82 15.30
C LYS A 22 -13.41 -1.74 16.36
N GLU A 23 -13.25 -2.17 17.61
CA GLU A 23 -13.09 -1.29 18.75
C GLU A 23 -11.94 -0.31 18.49
N LYS A 24 -12.28 0.95 18.21
CA LYS A 24 -11.28 1.93 17.81
C LYS A 24 -10.46 2.33 19.03
N ASN A 25 -9.21 1.87 19.10
CA ASN A 25 -8.32 2.20 20.20
C ASN A 25 -8.02 3.71 20.21
N ASN A 26 -8.67 4.45 21.10
CA ASN A 26 -8.46 5.89 21.26
C ASN A 26 -7.12 6.23 21.93
N SER A 27 -6.37 5.24 22.42
CA SER A 27 -5.07 5.42 23.10
C SER A 27 -3.90 4.92 22.26
N ASP A 28 -4.13 4.61 20.98
CA ASP A 28 -3.08 4.17 20.06
C ASP A 28 -2.08 5.31 19.82
N PRO A 29 -0.78 5.13 20.15
CA PRO A 29 0.26 6.14 19.98
C PRO A 29 0.34 6.73 18.57
N LYS A 30 -0.06 5.98 17.54
CA LYS A 30 -0.11 6.44 16.14
C LYS A 30 -0.85 7.76 15.97
N TYR A 31 -1.89 8.01 16.77
CA TYR A 31 -2.75 9.19 16.64
C TYR A 31 -2.54 10.24 17.72
N LEU A 32 -1.63 10.04 18.67
CA LEU A 32 -1.45 10.94 19.81
C LEU A 32 -0.46 12.08 19.47
N ALA A 33 0.09 12.73 20.51
CA ALA A 33 1.00 13.85 20.34
C ALA A 33 2.20 13.46 19.46
N GLY A 34 2.58 14.37 18.56
CA GLY A 34 3.65 14.15 17.57
C GLY A 34 3.22 13.45 16.28
N ALA A 35 1.97 13.00 16.16
CA ALA A 35 1.47 12.41 14.91
C ALA A 35 1.27 13.44 13.77
N LEU A 36 1.11 14.72 14.10
CA LEU A 36 0.95 15.80 13.13
C LEU A 36 2.26 16.53 12.90
N THR A 37 2.50 16.89 11.64
CA THR A 37 3.63 17.69 11.19
C THR A 37 3.14 19.05 10.70
N TYR A 38 3.98 20.07 10.85
CA TYR A 38 3.64 21.46 10.56
C TYR A 38 4.69 22.11 9.66
N GLU A 39 4.23 22.83 8.64
CA GLU A 39 5.04 23.69 7.78
C GLU A 39 4.33 25.04 7.67
N ASP A 40 5.01 26.14 8.01
CA ASP A 40 4.44 27.49 8.08
C ASP A 40 3.13 27.59 8.90
N GLY A 41 3.05 26.83 9.99
CA GLY A 41 1.86 26.78 10.86
C GLY A 41 0.66 26.06 10.25
N LYS A 42 0.82 25.41 9.10
CA LYS A 42 -0.16 24.56 8.44
C LYS A 42 0.15 23.10 8.68
N ILE A 43 -0.89 22.28 8.88
CA ILE A 43 -0.71 20.84 8.99
C ILE A 43 -0.35 20.32 7.61
N THR A 44 0.85 19.76 7.52
CA THR A 44 1.46 19.28 6.29
C THR A 44 2.13 17.97 6.59
N PHE A 45 1.72 16.92 5.87
CA PHE A 45 2.35 15.61 5.98
C PHE A 45 3.29 15.40 4.81
N THR A 46 4.49 14.93 5.11
CA THR A 46 5.52 14.71 4.09
C THR A 46 6.08 13.30 4.20
N ARG A 47 6.34 12.67 3.06
CA ARG A 47 7.06 11.41 2.97
C ARG A 47 7.97 11.39 1.76
N GLU A 48 9.23 11.10 1.99
CA GLU A 48 10.17 10.76 0.93
C GLU A 48 10.05 9.26 0.63
N ILE A 49 9.78 8.93 -0.63
CA ILE A 49 9.76 7.57 -1.14
C ILE A 49 11.06 7.34 -1.89
N ASN A 50 11.85 6.39 -1.40
CA ASN A 50 13.05 5.93 -2.10
C ASN A 50 12.66 4.96 -3.20
N ALA A 51 13.05 5.26 -4.42
CA ALA A 51 12.88 4.42 -5.59
C ALA A 51 14.21 4.27 -6.35
N PRO A 52 15.24 3.70 -5.69
CA PRO A 52 16.58 3.60 -6.26
C PRO A 52 16.53 2.78 -7.55
N GLY A 53 17.14 3.30 -8.61
CA GLY A 53 17.14 2.68 -9.94
C GLY A 53 16.11 3.24 -10.92
N LEU A 54 15.24 4.16 -10.49
CA LEU A 54 14.38 4.93 -11.39
C LEU A 54 14.93 6.34 -11.60
N SER A 55 14.93 6.79 -12.85
CA SER A 55 15.19 8.19 -13.18
C SER A 55 14.04 9.09 -12.73
N LYS A 56 14.31 10.39 -12.58
CA LYS A 56 13.28 11.41 -12.35
C LYS A 56 12.12 11.31 -13.34
N ASP A 57 12.42 11.11 -14.63
CA ASP A 57 11.42 11.04 -15.70
C ASP A 57 10.50 9.81 -15.53
N GLU A 58 11.03 8.66 -15.14
CA GLU A 58 10.24 7.46 -14.87
C GLU A 58 9.38 7.61 -13.63
N ILE A 59 9.95 8.17 -12.55
CA ILE A 59 9.22 8.47 -11.31
C ILE A 59 8.08 9.45 -11.61
N TYR A 60 8.37 10.52 -12.34
CA TYR A 60 7.37 11.51 -12.73
C TYR A 60 6.23 10.86 -13.52
N GLN A 61 6.54 10.07 -14.55
CA GLN A 61 5.50 9.46 -15.37
C GLN A 61 4.63 8.49 -14.56
N ARG A 62 5.24 7.65 -13.72
CA ARG A 62 4.51 6.69 -12.87
C ARG A 62 3.62 7.39 -11.86
N MET A 63 4.12 8.45 -11.22
CA MET A 63 3.34 9.24 -10.28
C MET A 63 2.22 10.00 -10.96
N LEU A 64 2.44 10.47 -12.18
CA LEU A 64 1.40 11.13 -12.96
C LEU A 64 0.29 10.16 -13.35
N ASP A 65 0.65 8.97 -13.82
CA ASP A 65 -0.32 7.92 -14.18
C ASP A 65 -1.14 7.50 -12.95
N TRP A 66 -0.48 7.21 -11.83
CA TRP A 66 -1.14 6.90 -10.57
C TRP A 66 -2.03 8.05 -10.07
N ALA A 67 -1.56 9.30 -10.14
CA ALA A 67 -2.34 10.45 -9.70
C ALA A 67 -3.57 10.65 -10.60
N ASN A 68 -3.43 10.46 -11.91
CA ASN A 68 -4.57 10.49 -12.81
C ASN A 68 -5.55 9.36 -12.49
N GLU A 69 -5.10 8.15 -12.19
CA GLU A 69 -6.01 7.05 -11.83
C GLU A 69 -6.70 7.26 -10.46
N ARG A 70 -5.95 7.67 -9.44
CA ARG A 70 -6.45 7.84 -8.06
C ARG A 70 -7.35 9.05 -7.90
N PHE A 71 -7.07 10.15 -8.60
CA PHE A 71 -7.80 11.40 -8.49
C PHE A 71 -8.70 11.59 -9.71
N GLN A 72 -9.85 10.92 -9.66
CA GLN A 72 -10.92 11.05 -10.63
C GLN A 72 -12.17 11.66 -9.97
N PRO A 73 -12.95 12.47 -10.70
CA PRO A 73 -14.20 12.99 -10.19
C PRO A 73 -15.22 11.85 -10.05
N GLU A 74 -15.96 11.83 -8.94
CA GLU A 74 -16.96 10.81 -8.62
C GLU A 74 -18.13 11.45 -7.86
N ASP A 75 -19.38 11.08 -8.18
CA ASP A 75 -20.59 11.43 -7.41
C ASP A 75 -20.66 12.87 -6.87
N GLY A 76 -20.44 13.87 -7.75
CA GLY A 76 -20.50 15.29 -7.39
C GLY A 76 -19.31 15.80 -6.59
N MET A 77 -18.26 14.99 -6.44
CA MET A 77 -16.97 15.33 -5.84
C MET A 77 -15.92 15.59 -6.92
N GLN A 78 -15.09 16.61 -6.68
CA GLN A 78 -14.06 17.06 -7.61
C GLN A 78 -12.68 16.60 -7.12
N SER A 79 -12.18 15.53 -7.73
CA SER A 79 -10.80 15.07 -7.58
C SER A 79 -10.12 15.01 -8.94
N ARG A 80 -8.96 15.65 -9.08
CA ARG A 80 -8.16 15.64 -10.32
C ARG A 80 -6.73 16.11 -10.10
N VAL A 81 -5.85 15.74 -11.04
CA VAL A 81 -4.57 16.43 -11.24
C VAL A 81 -4.85 17.86 -11.73
N VAL A 82 -4.32 18.86 -11.02
CA VAL A 82 -4.55 20.29 -11.27
C VAL A 82 -3.33 21.02 -11.80
N TYR A 83 -2.14 20.46 -11.63
CA TYR A 83 -0.89 21.03 -12.13
C TYR A 83 0.15 19.93 -12.38
N THR A 84 0.93 20.10 -13.44
CA THR A 84 2.08 19.26 -13.77
C THR A 84 3.20 20.10 -14.36
N ASN A 85 4.43 19.75 -14.02
CA ASN A 85 5.65 20.29 -14.61
C ASN A 85 6.69 19.19 -14.70
N LYS A 86 6.87 18.65 -15.91
CA LYS A 86 7.81 17.55 -16.14
C LYS A 86 9.26 17.96 -15.90
N GLU A 87 9.64 19.18 -16.28
CA GLU A 87 11.01 19.66 -16.14
C GLU A 87 11.43 19.73 -14.67
N ASP A 88 10.55 20.22 -13.79
CA ASP A 88 10.81 20.31 -12.35
C ASP A 88 10.43 19.02 -11.58
N GLY A 89 9.69 18.11 -12.22
CA GLY A 89 9.21 16.88 -11.62
C GLY A 89 7.98 17.06 -10.73
N ASP A 90 7.27 18.18 -10.87
CA ASP A 90 6.17 18.54 -9.97
C ASP A 90 4.81 18.05 -10.51
N ILE A 91 4.03 17.43 -9.63
CA ILE A 91 2.65 17.02 -9.88
C ILE A 91 1.83 17.50 -8.67
N ALA A 92 0.69 18.14 -8.92
CA ALA A 92 -0.25 18.49 -7.86
C ALA A 92 -1.65 18.01 -8.21
N ALA A 93 -2.28 17.33 -7.27
CA ALA A 93 -3.67 16.92 -7.31
C ALA A 93 -4.48 17.67 -6.24
N SER A 94 -5.71 18.01 -6.58
CA SER A 94 -6.73 18.44 -5.63
C SER A 94 -7.74 17.33 -5.49
N ALA A 95 -8.13 17.03 -4.26
CA ALA A 95 -9.04 15.94 -3.96
C ALA A 95 -10.19 16.40 -3.06
N GLU A 96 -11.32 15.78 -3.32
CA GLU A 96 -12.55 15.90 -2.56
C GLU A 96 -13.16 14.50 -2.46
N GLU A 97 -13.32 13.99 -1.23
CA GLU A 97 -13.85 12.64 -1.01
C GLU A 97 -14.63 12.52 0.30
N TRP A 98 -15.44 11.47 0.43
CA TRP A 98 -16.12 11.13 1.66
C TRP A 98 -15.18 10.40 2.62
N MET A 99 -14.95 10.98 3.80
CA MET A 99 -14.26 10.33 4.91
C MET A 99 -15.29 9.79 5.90
N VAL A 100 -15.43 8.47 5.95
CA VAL A 100 -16.42 7.78 6.80
C VAL A 100 -15.85 7.50 8.19
N PHE A 101 -16.48 8.06 9.23
CA PHE A 101 -16.14 7.80 10.62
C PHE A 101 -16.78 6.52 11.14
N SER A 102 -18.04 6.28 10.83
CA SER A 102 -18.71 5.03 11.19
C SER A 102 -19.87 4.76 10.24
N SER A 103 -20.11 3.50 9.96
CA SER A 103 -21.25 3.05 9.16
C SER A 103 -21.96 1.93 9.91
N THR A 104 -23.26 2.12 10.13
CA THR A 104 -24.17 1.14 10.73
C THR A 104 -25.44 1.05 9.89
N ALA A 105 -26.26 0.03 10.11
CA ALA A 105 -27.52 -0.13 9.36
C ALA A 105 -28.47 1.07 9.46
N LEU A 106 -28.38 1.88 10.53
CA LEU A 106 -29.31 2.98 10.81
C LEU A 106 -28.66 4.37 10.72
N SER A 107 -27.33 4.45 10.61
CA SER A 107 -26.63 5.73 10.62
C SER A 107 -25.29 5.65 9.89
N LEU A 108 -25.00 6.72 9.15
CA LEU A 108 -23.74 6.94 8.48
C LEU A 108 -23.16 8.26 8.98
N ASP A 109 -22.01 8.18 9.65
CA ASP A 109 -21.26 9.34 10.11
C ASP A 109 -20.06 9.54 9.19
N ARG A 110 -20.05 10.63 8.43
CA ARG A 110 -18.99 10.97 7.47
C ARG A 110 -18.82 12.47 7.33
N THR A 111 -17.66 12.89 6.86
CA THR A 111 -17.38 14.27 6.46
C THR A 111 -16.87 14.30 5.02
N ARG A 112 -17.12 15.39 4.32
CA ARG A 112 -16.44 15.68 3.06
C ARG A 112 -15.09 16.29 3.38
N VAL A 113 -14.02 15.63 2.94
CA VAL A 113 -12.64 16.10 3.14
C VAL A 113 -12.11 16.69 1.84
N TYR A 114 -11.40 17.80 1.98
CA TYR A 114 -10.68 18.48 0.91
C TYR A 114 -9.21 18.47 1.23
N TYR A 115 -8.36 18.15 0.25
CA TYR A 115 -6.91 18.23 0.45
C TYR A 115 -6.18 18.41 -0.89
N GLN A 116 -4.91 18.78 -0.79
CA GLN A 116 -3.98 18.73 -1.91
C GLN A 116 -2.93 17.67 -1.64
N LEU A 117 -2.58 16.91 -2.68
CA LEU A 117 -1.44 16.02 -2.68
C LEU A 117 -0.48 16.48 -3.78
N THR A 118 0.77 16.73 -3.42
CA THR A 118 1.84 17.02 -4.38
C THR A 118 2.88 15.93 -4.38
N ALA A 119 3.41 15.61 -5.55
CA ALA A 119 4.55 14.74 -5.73
C ALA A 119 5.66 15.52 -6.44
N LYS A 120 6.88 15.47 -5.90
CA LYS A 120 8.08 16.03 -6.53
C LYS A 120 9.05 14.91 -6.85
N ALA A 121 9.13 14.56 -8.13
CA ALA A 121 10.04 13.56 -8.65
C ALA A 121 11.48 14.09 -8.70
N GLY A 122 12.41 13.30 -8.14
CA GLY A 122 13.85 13.44 -8.31
C GLY A 122 14.46 12.13 -8.77
N ASP A 123 15.76 12.11 -9.02
CA ASP A 123 16.43 10.87 -9.39
C ASP A 123 16.48 9.91 -8.19
N GLY A 124 15.93 8.71 -8.37
CA GLY A 124 15.90 7.68 -7.32
C GLY A 124 14.98 7.96 -6.14
N GLN A 125 14.21 9.06 -6.14
CA GLN A 125 13.35 9.45 -5.02
C GLN A 125 12.14 10.31 -5.44
N CYS A 126 11.09 10.27 -4.64
CA CYS A 126 9.90 11.11 -4.80
C CYS A 126 9.48 11.69 -3.46
N LEU A 127 9.31 13.02 -3.37
CA LEU A 127 8.77 13.67 -2.19
C LEU A 127 7.24 13.83 -2.33
N LEU A 128 6.48 13.19 -1.44
CA LEU A 128 5.05 13.40 -1.32
C LEU A 128 4.72 14.37 -0.22
N THR A 129 3.79 15.27 -0.50
CA THR A 129 3.26 16.23 0.49
C THR A 129 1.75 16.28 0.42
N MET A 130 1.08 16.00 1.54
CA MET A 130 -0.37 16.19 1.71
C MET A 130 -0.59 17.44 2.57
N SER A 131 -1.39 18.40 2.07
CA SER A 131 -1.61 19.68 2.72
C SER A 131 -3.00 20.26 2.42
N ARG A 132 -3.27 21.47 2.92
CA ARG A 132 -4.52 22.22 2.71
C ARG A 132 -5.79 21.46 3.08
N ILE A 133 -5.71 20.69 4.16
CA ILE A 133 -6.76 19.78 4.60
C ILE A 133 -7.91 20.57 5.23
N ARG A 134 -9.14 20.36 4.74
CA ARG A 134 -10.37 20.99 5.25
C ARG A 134 -11.50 19.98 5.30
N TYR A 135 -12.48 20.25 6.14
CA TYR A 135 -13.64 19.39 6.33
C TYR A 135 -14.92 20.19 6.13
N TRP A 136 -15.92 19.56 5.56
CA TRP A 136 -17.31 19.99 5.57
C TRP A 136 -18.15 18.86 6.16
N TYR A 137 -18.71 19.11 7.33
CA TYR A 137 -19.40 18.11 8.14
C TYR A 137 -20.89 18.45 8.28
N ASP A 138 -21.74 17.43 8.35
CA ASP A 138 -23.19 17.55 8.50
C ASP A 138 -23.85 18.51 7.48
N GLU A 139 -23.50 18.38 6.19
CA GLU A 139 -23.98 19.26 5.11
C GLU A 139 -25.51 19.36 5.02
N ALA A 140 -26.21 18.32 5.47
CA ALA A 140 -27.67 18.25 5.47
C ALA A 140 -28.33 19.16 6.51
N ARG A 141 -27.56 19.66 7.49
CA ARG A 141 -28.07 20.49 8.59
C ARG A 141 -27.57 21.92 8.45
N ASP A 142 -28.48 22.85 8.15
CA ASP A 142 -28.21 24.30 8.07
C ASP A 142 -26.99 24.67 7.20
N GLY A 143 -26.69 23.87 6.16
CA GLY A 143 -25.56 24.08 5.25
C GLY A 143 -24.21 23.53 5.77
N GLY A 144 -24.19 22.81 6.88
CA GLY A 144 -23.04 22.13 7.45
C GLY A 144 -21.97 23.02 8.09
N GLU A 145 -21.05 22.38 8.80
CA GLU A 145 -19.95 23.03 9.51
C GLU A 145 -18.64 22.85 8.76
N LYS A 146 -17.85 23.94 8.66
CA LYS A 146 -16.57 23.96 7.93
C LYS A 146 -15.41 24.13 8.89
N TYR A 147 -14.40 23.28 8.71
CA TYR A 147 -13.24 23.23 9.59
C TYR A 147 -11.95 23.19 8.79
N THR A 148 -10.91 23.88 9.26
CA THR A 148 -9.54 23.62 8.81
C THR A 148 -8.91 22.53 9.67
N ALA A 149 -7.95 21.78 9.12
CA ALA A 149 -7.20 20.81 9.91
C ALA A 149 -6.47 21.48 11.10
N GLU A 150 -5.89 22.66 10.88
CA GLU A 150 -5.15 23.39 11.92
C GLU A 150 -6.01 23.71 13.13
N GLU A 151 -7.30 23.98 12.95
CA GLU A 151 -8.23 24.31 14.03
C GLU A 151 -8.87 23.07 14.65
N TRP A 152 -9.01 21.98 13.89
CA TRP A 152 -9.86 20.85 14.29
C TRP A 152 -9.09 19.63 14.77
N ILE A 153 -8.03 19.23 14.08
CA ILE A 153 -7.31 17.97 14.38
C ILE A 153 -6.04 18.17 15.19
N ASN A 154 -5.65 19.42 15.50
CA ASN A 154 -4.48 19.73 16.31
C ASN A 154 -4.50 19.04 17.69
N ASP A 155 -3.34 18.93 18.34
CA ASP A 155 -3.19 18.22 19.62
C ASP A 155 -4.10 18.79 20.74
N LYS A 156 -4.31 20.11 20.76
CA LYS A 156 -5.11 20.79 21.78
C LYS A 156 -6.60 20.44 21.67
N MET A 157 -7.09 20.24 20.45
CA MET A 157 -8.50 20.01 20.14
C MET A 157 -8.85 18.53 20.04
N ALA A 158 -7.97 17.74 19.43
CA ALA A 158 -8.23 16.34 19.13
C ALA A 158 -7.67 15.35 20.15
N LEU A 159 -6.99 15.81 21.20
CA LEU A 159 -6.53 14.97 22.32
C LEU A 159 -7.16 15.41 23.65
N ASN A 160 -7.21 14.49 24.61
CA ASN A 160 -7.55 14.83 25.99
C ASN A 160 -6.45 15.73 26.62
N LYS A 161 -6.74 16.35 27.77
CA LYS A 161 -5.78 17.23 28.47
C LYS A 161 -4.44 16.56 28.81
N LYS A 162 -4.41 15.22 28.92
CA LYS A 162 -3.20 14.44 29.22
C LYS A 162 -2.45 14.00 27.95
N GLN A 163 -2.98 14.28 26.76
CA GLN A 163 -2.49 13.83 25.46
C GLN A 163 -2.34 12.30 25.33
N THR A 164 -3.06 11.52 26.13
CA THR A 164 -2.99 10.06 26.16
C THR A 164 -4.11 9.37 25.40
N LYS A 165 -5.14 10.13 25.00
CA LYS A 165 -6.29 9.62 24.27
C LYS A 165 -6.81 10.67 23.29
N LEU A 166 -7.38 10.20 22.18
CA LEU A 166 -8.17 11.01 21.27
C LEU A 166 -9.40 11.60 21.97
N ALA A 167 -9.71 12.85 21.67
CA ALA A 167 -10.90 13.54 22.14
C ALA A 167 -12.17 12.96 21.48
N PRO A 168 -13.33 12.93 22.17
CA PRO A 168 -14.51 12.24 21.68
C PRO A 168 -15.05 12.73 20.33
N ILE A 169 -14.94 14.04 20.05
CA ILE A 169 -15.54 14.66 18.85
C ILE A 169 -14.49 14.81 17.76
N CYS A 170 -13.45 15.61 17.99
CA CYS A 170 -12.43 15.89 16.96
C CYS A 170 -11.45 14.73 16.74
N GLY A 171 -11.35 13.79 17.68
CA GLY A 171 -10.42 12.67 17.60
C GLY A 171 -10.69 11.73 16.43
N LYS A 172 -11.95 11.58 16.00
CA LYS A 172 -12.31 10.79 14.82
C LYS A 172 -11.76 11.41 13.52
N PHE A 173 -11.84 12.73 13.38
CA PHE A 173 -11.26 13.46 12.25
C PHE A 173 -9.74 13.27 12.21
N ARG A 174 -9.08 13.40 13.35
CA ARG A 174 -7.63 13.22 13.46
C ARG A 174 -7.21 11.81 13.03
N ARG A 175 -7.87 10.77 13.58
CA ARG A 175 -7.61 9.37 13.21
C ARG A 175 -7.76 9.15 11.72
N GLU A 176 -8.95 9.40 11.18
CA GLU A 176 -9.24 9.05 9.79
C GLU A 176 -8.41 9.90 8.80
N THR A 177 -7.98 11.11 9.18
CA THR A 177 -7.06 11.91 8.35
C THR A 177 -5.66 11.30 8.32
N ILE A 178 -5.16 10.81 9.46
CA ILE A 178 -3.86 10.11 9.53
C ILE A 178 -3.93 8.80 8.74
N ASP A 179 -5.04 8.07 8.83
CA ASP A 179 -5.26 6.83 8.07
C ASP A 179 -5.34 7.10 6.56
N LEU A 180 -6.12 8.10 6.12
CA LEU A 180 -6.17 8.51 4.72
C LEU A 180 -4.79 8.87 4.18
N LYS A 181 -4.00 9.63 4.95
CA LYS A 181 -2.61 9.96 4.61
C LYS A 181 -1.76 8.70 4.46
N ASP A 182 -1.85 7.75 5.40
CA ASP A 182 -1.09 6.49 5.31
C ASP A 182 -1.47 5.69 4.07
N GLU A 183 -2.77 5.58 3.77
CA GLU A 183 -3.30 4.90 2.59
C GLU A 183 -2.80 5.55 1.30
N LEU A 184 -2.88 6.89 1.19
CA LEU A 184 -2.37 7.64 0.02
C LEU A 184 -0.87 7.45 -0.17
N PHE A 185 -0.09 7.56 0.89
CA PHE A 185 1.36 7.43 0.81
C PHE A 185 1.78 5.99 0.49
N LEU A 186 1.08 5.00 1.02
CA LEU A 186 1.29 3.60 0.68
C LEU A 186 0.92 3.31 -0.79
N ALA A 187 -0.23 3.81 -1.26
CA ALA A 187 -0.66 3.63 -2.64
C ALA A 187 0.33 4.24 -3.64
N ALA A 188 0.83 5.45 -3.37
CA ALA A 188 1.87 6.08 -4.18
C ALA A 188 3.20 5.31 -4.15
N THR A 189 3.60 4.80 -2.98
CA THR A 189 4.78 3.93 -2.85
C THR A 189 4.61 2.68 -3.70
N ASN A 190 3.43 2.07 -3.67
CA ASN A 190 3.12 0.89 -4.47
C ASN A 190 3.14 1.20 -5.97
N ALA A 191 2.63 2.36 -6.41
CA ALA A 191 2.69 2.76 -7.81
C ALA A 191 4.13 2.86 -8.34
N LEU A 192 5.06 3.39 -7.52
CA LEU A 192 6.48 3.43 -7.86
C LEU A 192 7.12 2.03 -7.86
N GLY A 193 6.73 1.16 -6.92
CA GLY A 193 7.21 -0.22 -6.80
C GLY A 193 6.67 -1.19 -7.85
N GLN A 194 5.40 -1.06 -8.28
CA GLN A 194 4.74 -1.95 -9.23
C GLN A 194 5.21 -1.74 -10.67
N ALA A 195 5.55 -0.51 -11.09
CA ALA A 195 5.99 -0.25 -12.46
C ALA A 195 7.47 -0.60 -12.73
N ALA A 196 8.26 -0.98 -11.71
CA ALA A 196 9.56 -1.63 -11.94
C ALA A 196 9.42 -2.99 -12.65
N LEU A 197 8.19 -3.52 -12.71
CA LEU A 197 7.81 -4.74 -13.43
C LEU A 197 7.36 -4.49 -14.89
N ALA A 198 7.16 -3.22 -15.30
CA ALA A 198 6.51 -2.86 -16.57
C ALA A 198 7.34 -1.96 -17.51
N ALA A 199 8.57 -1.58 -17.14
CA ALA A 199 9.44 -0.83 -18.06
C ALA A 199 9.85 -1.72 -19.27
N PRO A 200 9.73 -1.24 -20.52
CA PRO A 200 10.24 -1.97 -21.68
C PRO A 200 11.76 -2.08 -21.57
N ALA A 201 12.28 -3.27 -21.89
CA ALA A 201 13.70 -3.57 -21.94
C ALA A 201 14.44 -2.52 -22.80
N ILE A 202 15.24 -1.69 -22.15
CA ILE A 202 16.24 -0.86 -22.82
C ILE A 202 17.24 -1.83 -23.48
N PRO A 203 17.68 -1.60 -24.73
CA PRO A 203 18.60 -2.51 -25.40
C PRO A 203 19.86 -2.72 -24.55
N ALA A 204 20.12 -3.97 -24.18
CA ALA A 204 21.28 -4.37 -23.42
C ALA A 204 22.56 -3.94 -24.14
N THR A 205 23.31 -3.04 -23.54
CA THR A 205 24.75 -2.98 -23.76
C THR A 205 25.34 -4.29 -23.21
N PRO A 206 26.30 -4.92 -23.91
CA PRO A 206 26.80 -6.23 -23.53
C PRO A 206 27.55 -6.12 -22.20
N VAL A 207 26.96 -6.66 -21.13
CA VAL A 207 27.61 -6.80 -19.83
C VAL A 207 28.48 -8.05 -19.86
N VAL A 208 29.73 -7.86 -19.45
CA VAL A 208 30.75 -8.90 -19.24
C VAL A 208 30.20 -9.99 -18.31
N PRO A 209 30.38 -11.29 -18.62
CA PRO A 209 29.86 -12.35 -17.76
C PRO A 209 30.60 -12.41 -16.42
N ALA A 210 29.89 -12.15 -15.32
CA ALA A 210 30.35 -12.50 -13.99
C ALA A 210 30.16 -14.02 -13.79
N THR A 211 31.26 -14.70 -13.46
CA THR A 211 31.28 -16.15 -13.21
C THR A 211 30.84 -16.40 -11.76
N PRO A 212 29.84 -17.26 -11.47
CA PRO A 212 29.42 -17.54 -10.10
C PRO A 212 30.35 -18.58 -9.46
N SER A 213 31.20 -18.14 -8.52
CA SER A 213 31.92 -19.06 -7.62
C SER A 213 32.06 -18.44 -6.23
N GLY A 214 31.09 -18.67 -5.35
CA GLY A 214 31.12 -18.20 -3.96
C GLY A 214 30.16 -19.00 -3.07
N LYS A 215 30.54 -19.20 -1.80
CA LYS A 215 29.63 -19.67 -0.74
C LYS A 215 28.61 -18.58 -0.43
N LEU A 216 27.42 -18.93 0.08
CA LEU A 216 26.44 -17.95 0.57
C LEU A 216 27.07 -17.06 1.65
N GLN A 217 26.98 -15.75 1.47
CA GLN A 217 27.43 -14.75 2.43
C GLN A 217 26.24 -13.92 2.92
N ASP A 218 26.28 -13.52 4.19
CA ASP A 218 25.28 -12.61 4.75
C ASP A 218 25.41 -11.23 4.10
N ILE A 219 24.30 -10.72 3.59
CA ILE A 219 24.23 -9.40 2.95
C ILE A 219 23.13 -8.56 3.59
N SER A 220 23.25 -7.23 3.45
CA SER A 220 22.16 -6.32 3.81
C SER A 220 21.09 -6.27 2.72
N PHE A 221 19.88 -5.84 3.08
CA PHE A 221 18.77 -5.69 2.14
C PHE A 221 19.11 -4.77 0.95
N ALA A 222 19.92 -3.74 1.16
CA ALA A 222 20.37 -2.82 0.10
C ALA A 222 21.30 -3.47 -0.94
N GLN A 223 21.87 -4.64 -0.63
CA GLN A 223 22.79 -5.39 -1.49
C GLN A 223 22.10 -6.54 -2.23
N LEU A 224 20.76 -6.63 -2.15
CA LEU A 224 20.01 -7.64 -2.90
C LEU A 224 20.24 -7.48 -4.40
N PRO A 225 20.43 -8.59 -5.15
CA PRO A 225 20.58 -8.52 -6.59
C PRO A 225 19.35 -7.89 -7.25
N ALA A 226 19.57 -6.86 -8.07
CA ALA A 226 18.49 -6.16 -8.78
C ALA A 226 17.69 -7.08 -9.71
N ASN A 227 18.30 -8.17 -10.18
CA ASN A 227 17.70 -9.16 -11.06
C ASN A 227 16.92 -10.27 -10.32
N LEU A 228 16.67 -10.17 -9.01
CA LEU A 228 16.01 -11.24 -8.25
C LEU A 228 14.63 -11.60 -8.85
N ASN A 229 13.87 -10.61 -9.31
CA ASN A 229 12.57 -10.81 -9.97
C ASN A 229 12.69 -11.34 -11.41
N GLU A 230 13.85 -11.23 -12.05
CA GLU A 230 14.13 -11.84 -13.35
C GLU A 230 14.59 -13.29 -13.16
N MET A 231 15.32 -13.57 -12.09
CA MET A 231 15.69 -14.93 -11.68
C MET A 231 14.48 -15.81 -11.43
N THR A 232 13.31 -15.24 -11.08
CA THR A 232 12.08 -16.02 -10.94
C THR A 232 11.47 -16.48 -12.27
N LYS A 233 11.78 -15.82 -13.40
CA LYS A 233 11.18 -16.14 -14.71
C LYS A 233 11.82 -17.37 -15.35
N ASP A 234 13.15 -17.45 -15.31
CA ASP A 234 13.92 -18.55 -15.91
C ASP A 234 14.53 -19.52 -14.89
N GLY A 235 14.44 -19.19 -13.59
CA GLY A 235 14.98 -19.96 -12.48
C GLY A 235 13.94 -20.75 -11.70
N ARG A 236 14.34 -21.21 -10.52
CA ARG A 236 13.48 -21.96 -9.57
C ARG A 236 13.39 -21.21 -8.26
N ILE A 237 12.23 -21.23 -7.62
CA ILE A 237 12.03 -20.70 -6.27
C ILE A 237 11.55 -21.82 -5.36
N THR A 238 12.16 -21.93 -4.18
CA THR A 238 11.68 -22.87 -3.15
C THR A 238 11.25 -22.12 -1.91
N LEU A 239 10.21 -22.65 -1.29
CA LEU A 239 9.78 -22.32 0.06
C LEU A 239 10.22 -23.47 0.98
N THR A 240 10.90 -23.16 2.07
CA THR A 240 11.35 -24.14 3.06
C THR A 240 10.88 -23.77 4.45
N ALA A 241 10.27 -24.71 5.17
CA ALA A 241 10.03 -24.60 6.61
C ALA A 241 10.04 -26.01 7.22
N ASN A 242 10.52 -26.13 8.46
CA ASN A 242 10.58 -27.42 9.18
C ASN A 242 11.16 -28.58 8.35
N ASP A 243 12.29 -28.32 7.65
CA ASP A 243 12.98 -29.25 6.74
C ASP A 243 12.19 -29.72 5.51
N GLU A 244 10.94 -29.27 5.34
CA GLU A 244 10.16 -29.50 4.13
C GLU A 244 10.47 -28.44 3.08
N VAL A 245 10.76 -28.87 1.85
CA VAL A 245 11.08 -28.00 0.72
C VAL A 245 9.99 -28.15 -0.34
N ILE A 246 9.35 -27.03 -0.69
CA ILE A 246 8.29 -26.97 -1.69
C ILE A 246 8.70 -26.03 -2.80
N ASP A 247 8.63 -26.50 -4.05
CA ASP A 247 8.77 -25.64 -5.22
C ASP A 247 7.56 -24.68 -5.31
N ILE A 248 7.83 -23.40 -5.45
CA ILE A 248 6.82 -22.37 -5.69
C ILE A 248 7.05 -21.73 -7.05
N LYS A 249 5.97 -21.23 -7.67
CA LYS A 249 6.04 -20.58 -8.96
C LYS A 249 6.39 -19.11 -8.80
N ALA A 250 6.88 -18.50 -9.88
CA ALA A 250 7.15 -17.06 -9.93
C ALA A 250 5.93 -16.21 -9.53
N GLU A 251 4.72 -16.63 -9.93
CA GLU A 251 3.46 -15.97 -9.58
C GLU A 251 3.16 -15.97 -8.07
N ASN A 252 3.79 -16.85 -7.28
CA ASN A 252 3.64 -16.85 -5.82
C ASN A 252 4.54 -15.80 -5.13
N TRP A 253 5.56 -15.30 -5.83
CA TRP A 253 6.49 -14.32 -5.28
C TRP A 253 5.95 -12.90 -5.49
N GLY A 254 5.67 -12.21 -4.38
CA GLY A 254 5.13 -10.85 -4.38
C GLY A 254 6.18 -9.75 -4.24
N GLY A 255 7.46 -10.10 -4.12
CA GLY A 255 8.54 -9.14 -3.95
C GLY A 255 8.78 -8.73 -2.49
N PHE A 256 9.37 -7.55 -2.32
CA PHE A 256 9.69 -6.98 -1.02
C PHE A 256 8.97 -5.67 -0.76
N GLY A 257 8.91 -5.26 0.50
CA GLY A 257 8.44 -3.94 0.91
C GLY A 257 8.92 -3.57 2.31
N GLN A 258 8.30 -2.54 2.86
CA GLN A 258 8.51 -2.14 4.25
C GLN A 258 7.19 -2.05 5.00
N MET A 259 7.14 -2.64 6.19
CA MET A 259 6.00 -2.60 7.10
C MET A 259 6.51 -2.28 8.51
N PHE A 260 5.96 -1.24 9.15
CA PHE A 260 6.40 -0.80 10.49
C PHE A 260 7.93 -0.62 10.63
N ASN A 261 8.58 0.01 9.64
CA ASN A 261 10.05 0.18 9.55
C ASN A 261 10.87 -1.12 9.49
N LYS A 262 10.24 -2.25 9.15
CA LYS A 262 10.91 -3.52 8.92
C LYS A 262 10.83 -3.90 7.45
N ASN A 263 11.91 -4.44 6.91
CA ASN A 263 11.90 -5.00 5.57
C ASN A 263 11.08 -6.30 5.58
N VAL A 264 10.15 -6.43 4.64
CA VAL A 264 9.25 -7.57 4.54
C VAL A 264 9.29 -8.19 3.14
N SER A 265 8.99 -9.48 3.07
CA SER A 265 8.73 -10.21 1.82
C SER A 265 7.24 -10.51 1.69
N TYR A 266 6.72 -10.51 0.46
CA TYR A 266 5.34 -10.86 0.14
C TYR A 266 5.28 -12.19 -0.60
N LEU A 267 4.38 -13.07 -0.17
CA LEU A 267 4.15 -14.37 -0.80
C LEU A 267 2.65 -14.60 -0.95
N LEU A 268 2.20 -14.77 -2.19
CA LEU A 268 0.80 -15.02 -2.49
C LEU A 268 0.61 -16.51 -2.82
N ILE A 269 -0.12 -17.23 -1.96
CA ILE A 269 -0.33 -18.67 -2.13
C ILE A 269 -1.80 -18.94 -2.38
N ASP A 270 -2.06 -19.59 -3.50
CA ASP A 270 -3.33 -20.23 -3.85
C ASP A 270 -3.66 -21.33 -2.82
N GLN A 271 -4.80 -21.24 -2.16
CA GLN A 271 -5.25 -22.18 -1.12
C GLN A 271 -5.43 -23.61 -1.66
N SER A 272 -5.62 -23.81 -2.96
CA SER A 272 -5.65 -25.14 -3.57
C SER A 272 -4.28 -25.85 -3.56
N ARG A 273 -3.17 -25.10 -3.37
CA ARG A 273 -1.83 -25.65 -3.15
C ARG A 273 -1.66 -26.10 -1.70
N TYR A 274 -2.37 -27.16 -1.32
CA TYR A 274 -2.46 -27.64 0.07
C TYR A 274 -1.11 -27.77 0.79
N ALA A 275 -0.07 -28.29 0.12
CA ALA A 275 1.25 -28.43 0.74
C ALA A 275 1.87 -27.06 1.11
N ALA A 276 1.80 -26.08 0.21
CA ALA A 276 2.38 -24.75 0.46
C ALA A 276 1.55 -23.93 1.46
N SER A 277 0.23 -24.04 1.41
CA SER A 277 -0.65 -23.37 2.39
C SER A 277 -0.47 -23.96 3.79
N THR A 278 -0.52 -25.30 3.93
CA THR A 278 -0.31 -26.00 5.20
C THR A 278 1.06 -25.70 5.80
N LEU A 279 2.11 -25.70 4.97
CA LEU A 279 3.47 -25.35 5.40
C LEU A 279 3.52 -23.94 6.00
N MET A 280 2.89 -22.97 5.36
CA MET A 280 2.87 -21.57 5.83
C MET A 280 1.93 -21.32 7.01
N GLU A 281 0.84 -22.08 7.12
CA GLU A 281 -0.09 -21.98 8.24
C GLU A 281 0.56 -22.44 9.54
N HIS A 282 1.26 -23.57 9.52
CA HIS A 282 1.83 -24.18 10.73
C HIS A 282 3.22 -23.69 11.13
N ASN A 283 3.89 -22.91 10.28
CA ASN A 283 5.24 -22.43 10.57
C ASN A 283 5.29 -20.90 10.65
N ASP A 284 5.93 -20.39 11.70
CA ASP A 284 6.14 -18.95 11.90
C ASP A 284 7.46 -18.46 11.30
N THR A 285 8.36 -19.36 10.95
CA THR A 285 9.62 -19.06 10.26
C THR A 285 9.73 -19.90 9.01
N TYR A 286 10.19 -19.29 7.93
CA TYR A 286 10.34 -19.94 6.65
C TYR A 286 11.47 -19.30 5.86
N ARG A 287 11.90 -19.98 4.80
CA ARG A 287 12.99 -19.54 3.94
C ARG A 287 12.57 -19.56 2.49
N ILE A 288 12.91 -18.52 1.76
CA ILE A 288 12.69 -18.40 0.32
C ILE A 288 14.04 -18.50 -0.36
N SER A 289 14.21 -19.43 -1.29
CA SER A 289 15.48 -19.64 -1.98
C SER A 289 15.31 -19.48 -3.48
N PHE A 290 16.18 -18.68 -4.09
CA PHE A 290 16.18 -18.38 -5.52
C PHE A 290 17.35 -19.08 -6.20
N TYR A 291 17.05 -19.83 -7.25
CA TYR A 291 18.02 -20.57 -8.05
C TYR A 291 18.08 -19.95 -9.44
N THR A 292 19.29 -19.80 -9.98
CA THR A 292 19.47 -19.45 -11.40
C THR A 292 19.02 -20.60 -12.30
N ALA A 293 18.68 -20.34 -13.57
CA ALA A 293 18.18 -21.31 -14.54
C ALA A 293 18.95 -22.64 -14.66
N ARG A 294 20.26 -22.64 -14.38
CA ARG A 294 21.14 -23.83 -14.45
C ARG A 294 21.78 -24.20 -13.12
N GLY A 295 21.39 -23.55 -12.02
CA GLY A 295 22.01 -23.71 -10.71
C GLY A 295 21.33 -24.78 -9.86
N THR A 296 22.12 -25.70 -9.29
CA THR A 296 21.64 -26.69 -8.29
C THR A 296 21.65 -26.15 -6.86
N GLU A 297 22.41 -25.09 -6.61
CA GLU A 297 22.51 -24.40 -5.32
C GLU A 297 21.79 -23.05 -5.39
N PRO A 298 21.22 -22.57 -4.26
CA PRO A 298 20.54 -21.28 -4.23
C PRO A 298 21.57 -20.15 -4.35
N ALA A 299 21.26 -19.20 -5.22
CA ALA A 299 22.03 -17.98 -5.42
C ALA A 299 21.65 -16.91 -4.37
N VAL A 300 20.38 -16.87 -3.97
CA VAL A 300 19.88 -15.99 -2.89
C VAL A 300 18.98 -16.78 -1.97
N VAL A 301 19.11 -16.54 -0.67
CA VAL A 301 18.35 -17.17 0.39
C VAL A 301 17.86 -16.10 1.35
N ILE A 302 16.57 -16.12 1.67
CA ILE A 302 15.91 -15.11 2.50
C ILE A 302 15.17 -15.82 3.62
N GLU A 303 15.57 -15.54 4.86
CA GLU A 303 14.93 -16.09 6.05
C GLU A 303 13.92 -15.08 6.59
N CYS A 304 12.68 -15.53 6.72
CA CYS A 304 11.55 -14.70 7.10
C CYS A 304 10.89 -15.23 8.38
N ARG A 305 10.38 -14.31 9.19
CA ARG A 305 9.42 -14.58 10.26
C ARG A 305 8.06 -14.06 9.83
N LYS A 306 7.05 -14.93 9.80
CA LYS A 306 5.67 -14.60 9.45
C LYS A 306 5.16 -13.50 10.39
N SER A 307 4.77 -12.37 9.82
CA SER A 307 4.31 -11.18 10.56
C SER A 307 2.80 -11.03 10.43
N THR A 308 2.26 -11.14 9.22
CA THR A 308 0.83 -10.95 8.95
C THR A 308 0.40 -11.88 7.84
N THR A 309 -0.83 -12.37 7.97
CA THR A 309 -1.47 -13.22 6.97
C THR A 309 -2.81 -12.59 6.64
N GLN A 310 -3.08 -12.41 5.34
CA GLN A 310 -4.34 -11.84 4.86
C GLN A 310 -4.93 -12.76 3.82
N LYS A 311 -6.18 -13.18 4.02
CA LYS A 311 -6.95 -13.83 2.95
C LYS A 311 -7.31 -12.77 1.92
N MET A 312 -7.11 -13.10 0.65
CA MET A 312 -7.33 -12.20 -0.46
C MET A 312 -8.38 -12.82 -1.39
N SER A 313 -9.42 -12.08 -1.71
CA SER A 313 -10.38 -12.49 -2.73
C SER A 313 -9.81 -12.29 -4.13
N ALA A 314 -10.36 -13.00 -5.11
CA ALA A 314 -10.01 -12.80 -6.52
C ALA A 314 -10.22 -11.35 -6.99
N GLU A 315 -11.24 -10.65 -6.46
CA GLU A 315 -11.50 -9.24 -6.77
C GLU A 315 -10.43 -8.31 -6.19
N GLU A 316 -10.00 -8.54 -4.95
CA GLU A 316 -8.95 -7.75 -4.28
C GLU A 316 -7.58 -7.91 -4.95
N LEU A 317 -7.37 -9.05 -5.60
CA LEU A 317 -6.12 -9.33 -6.29
C LEU A 317 -6.12 -8.76 -7.72
N LYS A 318 -7.29 -8.67 -8.38
CA LYS A 318 -7.41 -8.07 -9.74
C LYS A 318 -6.94 -6.63 -9.78
N SER A 319 -7.06 -5.88 -8.68
CA SER A 319 -6.52 -4.52 -8.57
C SER A 319 -4.99 -4.46 -8.41
N LEU A 320 -4.32 -5.61 -8.24
CA LEU A 320 -2.86 -5.72 -8.07
C LEU A 320 -2.10 -6.16 -9.34
N ASN A 321 -2.76 -6.20 -10.51
CA ASN A 321 -2.15 -6.52 -11.82
C ASN A 321 -1.34 -7.84 -11.85
N GLN A 322 -1.70 -8.82 -11.02
CA GLN A 322 -1.14 -10.16 -11.11
C GLN A 322 -1.98 -11.02 -12.08
N SER A 323 -1.38 -12.07 -12.66
CA SER A 323 -2.14 -13.09 -13.40
C SER A 323 -2.75 -14.06 -12.40
N ILE A 324 -4.05 -13.96 -12.16
CA ILE A 324 -4.75 -14.55 -11.01
C ILE A 324 -5.95 -15.31 -11.53
N ASP A 325 -6.09 -16.55 -11.12
CA ASP A 325 -7.27 -17.34 -11.41
C ASP A 325 -8.40 -16.91 -10.48
N PRO A 326 -9.49 -16.30 -11.00
CA PRO A 326 -10.57 -15.77 -10.18
C PRO A 326 -11.43 -16.85 -9.53
N SER A 327 -11.26 -18.12 -9.90
CA SER A 327 -11.95 -19.25 -9.28
C SER A 327 -11.29 -19.72 -7.99
N LYS A 328 -10.16 -19.13 -7.59
CA LYS A 328 -9.34 -19.58 -6.48
C LYS A 328 -9.23 -18.55 -5.37
N GLU A 329 -9.08 -19.06 -4.16
CA GLU A 329 -8.79 -18.24 -2.98
C GLU A 329 -7.29 -18.16 -2.76
N TYR A 330 -6.80 -16.97 -2.38
CA TYR A 330 -5.39 -16.79 -2.10
C TYR A 330 -5.18 -16.26 -0.69
N THR A 331 -3.99 -16.50 -0.17
CA THR A 331 -3.54 -15.91 1.08
C THR A 331 -2.21 -15.21 0.85
N LEU A 332 -2.19 -13.93 1.20
CA LEU A 332 -1.00 -13.11 1.23
C LEU A 332 -0.30 -13.32 2.57
N TYR A 333 0.91 -13.84 2.51
CA TYR A 333 1.82 -13.97 3.64
C TYR A 333 2.84 -12.84 3.59
N ILE A 334 2.91 -12.09 4.68
CA ILE A 334 3.87 -11.01 4.89
C ILE A 334 4.88 -11.50 5.93
N GLY A 335 6.13 -11.67 5.52
CA GLY A 335 7.21 -12.10 6.39
C GLY A 335 8.22 -10.99 6.65
N GLU A 336 8.52 -10.70 7.92
CA GLU A 336 9.66 -9.88 8.31
C GLU A 336 10.95 -10.58 7.90
N ILE A 337 11.81 -9.90 7.16
CA ILE A 337 13.10 -10.43 6.74
C ILE A 337 14.05 -10.35 7.92
N THR A 338 14.52 -11.51 8.35
CA THR A 338 15.43 -11.66 9.48
C THR A 338 16.87 -11.88 9.05
N ARG A 339 17.08 -12.46 7.86
CA ARG A 339 18.41 -12.70 7.29
C ARG A 339 18.34 -12.80 5.77
N ILE A 340 19.40 -12.36 5.10
CA ILE A 340 19.57 -12.48 3.65
C ILE A 340 20.97 -13.02 3.38
N GLN A 341 21.06 -14.01 2.50
CA GLN A 341 22.32 -14.53 2.03
C GLN A 341 22.36 -14.56 0.49
N ALA A 342 23.49 -14.21 -0.10
CA ALA A 342 23.69 -14.24 -1.55
C ALA A 342 25.07 -14.78 -1.93
N ARG A 343 25.22 -15.20 -3.20
CA ARG A 343 26.47 -15.71 -3.79
C ARG A 343 27.04 -14.79 -4.84
#